data_AF-A0A2E4I5W6-F1
#
_entry.id   AF-A0A2E4I5W6-F1
#
_cell.length_a   1.000
_cell.length_b   1.000
_cell.length_c   1.000
_cell.angle_alpha   90.00
_cell.angle_beta   90.00
_cell.angle_gamma   90.00
#
_symmetry.space_group_name_H-M   'P 1'
#
loop_
_entity.id
_entity.type
_entity.pdbx_description
1 polymer ?
#
loop_
_entity_poly.entity_id
_entity_poly.type
_entity_poly.pdbx_seq_one_letter_code
_entity_poly.pdbx_strand_id
1 'polypeptide(L)' 'MTKYIFVTGGVVSSVGKGIVAAAMGRMLKERGLQISVQKLDPYLNVDPGTMSPYQHGEVFVTNDGAETDLD' A
#
# COMPACT_ATOMS: atom_id res chain seq x y z
N MET A 1 1.56 -19.41 -13.23
CA MET A 1 2.75 -18.68 -12.74
C MET A 1 2.32 -17.26 -12.38
N THR A 2 2.54 -16.84 -11.14
CA THR A 2 2.18 -15.51 -10.66
C THR A 2 3.01 -14.44 -11.37
N LYS A 3 2.39 -13.31 -11.70
CA LYS A 3 3.05 -12.15 -12.31
C LYS A 3 3.18 -11.05 -11.26
N TYR A 4 4.27 -10.29 -11.33
CA TYR A 4 4.56 -9.19 -10.41
C TYR A 4 4.65 -7.88 -11.18
N ILE A 5 4.02 -6.84 -10.66
CA ILE A 5 4.10 -5.47 -11.15
C ILE A 5 4.72 -4.63 -10.03
N PHE A 6 5.89 -4.04 -10.29
CA PHE A 6 6.55 -3.16 -9.34
C PHE A 6 6.20 -1.71 -9.66
N VAL A 7 5.63 -1.00 -8.69
CA VAL A 7 5.31 0.42 -8.81
C VAL A 7 6.34 1.22 -8.03
N THR A 8 7.21 1.92 -8.74
CA THR A 8 8.27 2.77 -8.15
C THR A 8 7.97 4.24 -8.34
N GLY A 9 8.42 5.09 -7.41
CA GLY A 9 8.32 6.54 -7.51
C GLY A 9 9.66 7.22 -7.73
N GLY A 10 9.67 8.31 -8.51
CA GLY A 10 10.83 9.19 -8.66
C GLY A 10 10.46 10.66 -8.49
N VAL A 11 11.47 11.52 -8.43
CA VAL A 11 11.38 12.99 -8.30
C VAL A 11 10.87 13.45 -6.93
N VAL A 12 9.62 13.18 -6.57
CA VAL A 12 9.00 13.66 -5.32
C VAL A 12 8.03 12.63 -4.72
N SER A 13 7.85 12.69 -3.39
CA SER A 13 6.83 11.93 -2.66
C SER A 13 5.44 12.59 -2.77
N SER A 14 4.41 11.92 -2.22
CA SER A 14 3.03 12.46 -2.14
C SER A 14 2.30 12.72 -3.47
N VAL A 15 2.74 12.07 -4.56
CA VAL A 15 2.13 12.19 -5.90
C VAL A 15 1.01 11.17 -6.19
N GLY A 16 0.56 10.40 -5.20
CA GLY A 16 -0.56 9.46 -5.36
C GLY A 16 -0.20 8.06 -5.87
N LYS A 17 0.99 7.55 -5.53
CA LYS A 17 1.43 6.20 -5.96
C LYS A 17 0.49 5.07 -5.48
N GLY A 18 0.06 5.11 -4.22
CA GLY A 18 -0.89 4.14 -3.66
C GLY A 18 -2.21 4.12 -4.43
N ILE A 19 -2.79 5.30 -4.68
CA ILE A 19 -4.03 5.46 -5.45
C ILE A 19 -3.88 4.90 -6.88
N VAL A 20 -2.78 5.19 -7.57
CA VAL A 20 -2.53 4.67 -8.93
C VAL A 20 -2.41 3.14 -8.93
N ALA A 21 -1.69 2.57 -7.97
CA ALA A 21 -1.57 1.12 -7.83
C ALA A 21 -2.91 0.46 -7.53
N ALA A 22 -3.72 1.03 -6.63
CA ALA A 22 -5.06 0.55 -6.29
C ALA A 22 -6.03 0.63 -7.48
N ALA A 23 -6.03 1.74 -8.23
CA ALA A 23 -6.85 1.91 -9.44
C ALA A 23 -6.47 0.90 -10.54
N MET A 24 -5.17 0.65 -10.73
CA MET A 24 -4.68 -0.39 -11.63
C MET A 24 -5.15 -1.79 -11.18
N GLY A 25 -5.02 -2.10 -9.89
CA GLY A 25 -5.49 -3.36 -9.32
C GLY A 25 -6.99 -3.57 -9.55
N ARG A 26 -7.81 -2.51 -9.40
CA ARG A 26 -9.24 -2.55 -9.69
C ARG A 26 -9.53 -2.87 -11.15
N MET A 27 -8.88 -2.21 -12.10
CA MET A 27 -9.06 -2.50 -13.54
C MET A 27 -8.67 -3.94 -13.90
N LEU A 28 -7.61 -4.47 -13.30
CA LEU A 28 -7.19 -5.86 -13.51
C LEU A 28 -8.20 -6.86 -12.92
N LYS A 29 -8.76 -6.55 -11.73
CA LYS A 29 -9.82 -7.34 -11.11
C LYS A 29 -11.09 -7.34 -11.96
N GLU A 30 -11.47 -6.21 -12.55
CA GLU A 30 -12.61 -6.10 -13.50
C GLU A 30 -12.42 -6.94 -14.77
N ARG A 31 -11.17 -7.28 -15.13
CA ARG A 31 -10.84 -8.22 -16.21
C ARG A 31 -10.83 -9.69 -15.77
N GLY A 32 -11.31 -10.01 -14.58
CA GLY A 32 -11.38 -11.37 -14.06
C GLY A 32 -10.05 -11.93 -13.56
N LEU A 33 -9.03 -11.09 -13.37
CA LEU A 33 -7.75 -11.54 -12.83
C LEU A 33 -7.80 -11.58 -11.29
N GLN A 34 -7.16 -12.60 -10.71
CA GLN A 34 -6.87 -12.62 -9.28
C GLN A 34 -5.67 -11.72 -9.00
N ILE A 35 -5.87 -10.70 -8.17
CA ILE A 35 -4.88 -9.66 -7.86
C ILE A 35 -4.77 -9.50 -6.36
N SER A 36 -3.54 -9.27 -5.88
CA SER A 36 -3.22 -8.82 -4.53
C SER A 36 -2.28 -7.62 -4.63
N VAL A 37 -2.33 -6.73 -3.65
CA VAL A 37 -1.45 -5.56 -3.52
C VAL A 37 -0.61 -5.73 -2.27
N GLN A 38 0.62 -5.22 -2.29
CA GLN A 38 1.53 -5.18 -1.14
C GLN A 38 2.27 -3.85 -1.14
N LYS A 39 2.28 -3.19 0.02
CA LYS A 39 3.06 -1.98 0.29
C LYS A 39 4.41 -2.37 0.91
N LEU A 40 5.48 -1.71 0.48
CA LEU A 40 6.81 -1.84 1.05
C LEU A 40 7.24 -0.48 1.59
N ASP A 41 7.22 -0.34 2.92
CA ASP A 41 7.59 0.90 3.58
C ASP A 41 9.07 0.88 4.01
N PRO A 42 9.86 1.90 3.62
CA PRO A 42 11.30 1.94 3.91
C PRO A 42 11.62 2.57 5.28
N TYR A 43 10.69 2.55 6.24
CA TYR A 43 10.94 3.02 7.60
C TYR A 43 11.50 1.92 8.51
N LEU A 44 12.07 2.31 9.66
CA LEU A 44 12.65 1.37 10.64
C LEU A 44 11.62 0.78 11.60
N ASN A 45 10.48 1.44 11.77
CA ASN A 45 9.39 0.94 12.60
C ASN A 45 8.98 -0.46 12.12
N VAL A 46 8.80 -1.39 13.06
CA VAL A 46 8.38 -2.77 12.73
C VAL A 46 6.94 -2.75 12.18
N ASP A 47 6.12 -1.86 12.74
CA ASP A 47 4.74 -1.57 12.36
C ASP A 47 4.46 -0.07 12.62
N PRO A 48 3.42 0.51 12.01
CA PRO A 48 3.03 1.91 12.24
C PRO A 48 2.21 2.11 13.52
N GLY A 49 1.92 1.08 14.32
CA GLY A 49 1.18 1.21 15.59
C GLY A 49 1.89 2.11 16.61
N THR A 50 3.21 2.28 16.45
CA THR A 50 4.04 3.20 17.24
C THR A 50 4.12 4.64 16.69
N MET A 51 3.59 4.89 15.49
CA MET A 51 3.64 6.21 14.85
C MET A 51 2.52 7.12 15.31
N SER A 52 2.81 8.42 15.42
CA SER A 52 1.78 9.41 15.74
C SER A 52 0.83 9.62 14.56
N PRO A 53 -0.49 9.39 14.72
CA PRO A 53 -1.42 9.48 13.59
C PRO A 53 -1.60 10.90 13.07
N TYR A 54 -1.37 11.91 13.92
CA TYR A 54 -1.42 13.32 13.53
C TYR A 54 -0.26 13.74 12.62
N GLN A 55 0.82 12.96 12.57
CA GLN A 55 2.02 13.25 11.78
C GLN A 55 2.15 12.32 10.58
N HIS A 56 1.75 11.06 10.74
CA HIS A 56 2.00 10.01 9.75
C HIS A 56 0.74 9.47 9.06
N GLY A 57 -0.46 9.90 9.49
CA GLY A 57 -1.73 9.38 8.99
C GLY A 57 -2.29 8.26 9.87
N GLU A 58 -3.47 7.77 9.52
CA GLU A 58 -4.12 6.70 10.28
C GLU A 58 -3.34 5.38 10.23
N VAL A 59 -3.50 4.55 11.27
CA VAL A 59 -3.05 3.16 11.26
C VAL A 59 -4.22 2.31 10.76
N PHE A 60 -4.02 1.59 9.66
CA PHE A 60 -5.02 0.65 9.15
C PHE A 60 -4.87 -0.70 9.86
N VAL A 61 -5.99 -1.36 10.20
CA VAL A 61 -5.96 -2.67 10.86
C VAL A 61 -6.64 -3.69 9.96
N THR A 62 -5.90 -4.72 9.54
CA THR A 62 -6.41 -5.81 8.72
C THR A 62 -7.26 -6.80 9.53
N ASN A 63 -8.02 -7.66 8.84
CA ASN A 63 -8.91 -8.64 9.50
C ASN A 63 -8.18 -9.64 10.42
N ASP A 64 -6.89 -9.88 10.18
CA ASP A 64 -6.02 -10.72 11.01
C ASP A 64 -5.33 -9.94 12.15
N GLY A 65 -5.62 -8.64 12.29
CA GLY A 65 -5.18 -7.80 13.39
C GLY A 65 -3.81 -7.13 13.20
N ALA A 66 -3.23 -7.17 11.99
CA ALA A 66 -2.00 -6.45 11.72
C ALA A 66 -2.27 -4.94 11.64
N GLU A 67 -1.45 -4.16 12.34
CA GLU A 67 -1.38 -2.70 12.22
C GLU A 67 -0.49 -2.37 11.01
N THR A 68 -1.03 -1.65 10.03
CA THR A 68 -0.38 -1.38 8.74
C THR A 68 -0.47 0.09 8.35
N ASP A 69 0.32 0.46 7.34
CA ASP A 69 0.22 1.76 6.70
C ASP A 69 -1.19 1.95 6.11
N LEU A 70 -1.57 3.20 5.88
CA LEU A 70 -2.89 3.57 5.37
C LEU A 70 -3.12 3.25 3.88
N ASP A 71 -2.05 2.94 3.13
CA ASP A 71 -2.13 2.49 1.73
C ASP A 71 -2.65 1.04 1.57
#